data_AF-A0AAD6KN91-F1
#
_entry.id   AF-A0AAD6KN91-F1
#
_cell.length_a   1.000
_cell.length_b   1.000
_cell.length_c   1.000
_cell.angle_alpha   90.00
_cell.angle_beta   90.00
_cell.angle_gamma   90.00
#
_symmetry.space_group_name_H-M   'P 1'
#
loop_
_entity.id
_entity.type
_entity.pdbx_description
1 polymer ?
#
loop_
_entity_poly.entity_id
_entity_poly.type
_entity_poly.pdbx_seq_one_letter_code
_entity_poly.pdbx_strand_id
1 'polypeptide(L)'
;MVSQTVSDPKKRVVITGMGLVSVFGSGIDTFYDKLLEGESGISLIDRFDASSFSVRFAGQIRDFSSKGYVDGKNDRRLDDCWRYCLVAGKRALEDASLC
;
A
#
# COMPACT_ATOMS: atom_id res chain seq x y z
N MET A 1 14.40 11.81 -28.17
CA MET A 1 13.78 10.59 -28.71
C MET A 1 13.24 9.78 -27.55
N VAL A 2 11.93 9.83 -27.32
CA VAL A 2 11.26 8.98 -26.32
C VAL A 2 11.18 7.59 -26.95
N SER A 3 11.98 6.64 -26.46
CA SER A 3 11.88 5.24 -26.85
C SER A 3 10.57 4.69 -26.32
N GLN A 4 9.55 4.61 -27.18
CA GLN A 4 8.33 3.88 -26.89
C GLN A 4 8.67 2.38 -26.91
N THR A 5 8.81 1.76 -25.74
CA THR A 5 8.91 0.30 -25.64
C THR A 5 7.54 -0.31 -25.92
N VAL A 6 7.29 -0.62 -27.19
CA VAL A 6 6.22 -1.52 -27.60
C VAL A 6 6.55 -2.90 -27.03
N SER A 7 5.63 -3.46 -26.23
CA SER A 7 5.73 -4.79 -25.65
C SER A 7 5.87 -5.85 -26.75
N ASP A 8 7.03 -6.51 -26.82
CA ASP A 8 7.23 -7.70 -27.66
C ASP A 8 6.35 -8.85 -27.12
N PRO A 9 5.36 -9.34 -27.87
CA PRO A 9 4.44 -10.39 -27.41
C PRO A 9 5.14 -11.73 -27.10
N LYS A 10 6.43 -11.89 -27.42
CA LYS A 10 7.24 -13.06 -27.05
C LYS A 10 7.99 -12.93 -25.72
N LYS A 11 8.08 -11.74 -25.12
CA LYS A 11 8.75 -11.58 -23.82
C LYS A 11 7.86 -12.07 -22.69
N ARG A 12 8.31 -13.13 -22.00
CA ARG A 12 7.63 -13.60 -20.77
C ARG A 12 7.85 -12.58 -19.66
N VAL A 13 6.75 -12.07 -19.13
CA VAL A 13 6.73 -11.17 -17.97
C VAL A 13 6.27 -11.97 -16.77
N VAL A 14 6.99 -11.85 -15.65
CA VAL A 14 6.67 -12.51 -14.39
C VAL A 14 6.63 -11.49 -13.26
N ILE A 15 5.85 -11.78 -12.22
CA ILE A 15 5.83 -10.99 -10.98
C ILE A 15 6.94 -11.56 -10.09
N THR A 16 7.92 -10.74 -9.76
CA THR A 16 9.09 -11.15 -8.96
C THR A 16 9.00 -10.70 -7.51
N GLY A 17 8.13 -9.74 -7.20
CA GLY A 17 7.87 -9.31 -5.84
C GLY A 17 6.60 -8.49 -5.71
N MET A 18 6.08 -8.41 -4.49
CA MET A 18 4.85 -7.72 -4.14
C MET A 18 5.07 -6.81 -2.95
N GLY A 19 4.28 -5.75 -2.86
CA GLY A 19 4.32 -4.84 -1.73
C GLY A 19 2.99 -4.11 -1.62
N LEU A 20 2.51 -3.94 -0.39
CA LEU A 20 1.20 -3.37 -0.14
C LEU A 20 1.17 -2.58 1.16
N VAL A 21 0.18 -1.71 1.27
CA VAL A 21 -0.25 -1.07 2.51
C VAL A 21 -1.77 -1.17 2.54
N SER A 22 -2.31 -1.85 3.54
CA SER A 22 -3.73 -2.18 3.65
C SER A 22 -4.26 -1.92 5.06
N VAL A 23 -5.57 -2.12 5.23
CA VAL A 23 -6.26 -2.10 6.52
C VAL A 23 -5.73 -3.15 7.51
N PHE A 24 -5.07 -4.19 6.99
CA PHE A 24 -4.42 -5.24 7.76
C PHE A 24 -2.92 -5.02 7.97
N GLY A 25 -2.42 -3.83 7.60
CA GLY A 25 -1.01 -3.48 7.65
C GLY A 25 -0.31 -3.65 6.31
N SER A 26 1.03 -3.68 6.35
CA SER A 26 1.91 -3.72 5.18
C SER A 26 2.68 -5.04 5.00
N GLY A 27 2.34 -6.08 5.78
CA GLY A 27 2.87 -7.43 5.64
C GLY A 27 2.08 -8.24 4.61
N ILE A 28 2.78 -8.91 3.69
CA ILE A 28 2.16 -9.70 2.62
C ILE A 28 1.45 -10.93 3.19
N ASP A 29 2.15 -11.70 4.03
CA ASP A 29 1.61 -12.92 4.64
C ASP A 29 0.38 -12.61 5.48
N THR A 30 0.47 -11.61 6.37
CA THR A 30 -0.66 -11.19 7.21
C THR A 30 -1.87 -10.74 6.39
N PHE A 31 -1.65 -10.02 5.29
CA PHE A 31 -2.74 -9.62 4.41
C PHE A 31 -3.37 -10.82 3.71
N TYR A 32 -2.55 -11.76 3.24
CA TYR A 32 -2.99 -12.96 2.53
C TYR A 32 -3.76 -13.91 3.44
N ASP A 33 -3.27 -14.15 4.66
CA ASP A 33 -3.93 -15.01 5.65
C ASP A 33 -5.32 -14.48 6.00
N LYS A 34 -5.43 -13.18 6.31
CA LYS A 34 -6.72 -12.54 6.61
C LYS A 34 -7.68 -12.55 5.43
N LEU A 35 -7.15 -12.46 4.20
CA LEU A 35 -7.96 -12.58 2.98
C LEU A 35 -8.53 -14.00 2.84
N LEU A 36 -7.73 -15.03 3.13
CA LEU A 36 -8.17 -16.43 3.11
C LEU A 36 -9.19 -16.73 4.22
N GLU A 37 -9.03 -16.10 5.39
CA GLU A 37 -9.96 -16.20 6.51
C GLU A 37 -11.27 -15.44 6.28
N GLY A 38 -11.34 -14.61 5.23
CA GLY A 38 -12.51 -13.79 4.94
C GLY A 38 -12.73 -12.67 5.96
N GLU A 39 -11.68 -12.22 6.64
CA GLU A 39 -11.78 -11.14 7.60
C GLU A 39 -12.13 -9.81 6.91
N SER A 40 -12.97 -9.01 7.56
CA SER A 40 -13.30 -7.66 7.12
C SER A 40 -12.52 -6.63 7.90
N GLY A 41 -11.79 -5.75 7.21
CA GLY A 41 -11.11 -4.60 7.82
C GLY A 41 -11.99 -3.34 7.94
N ILE A 42 -13.29 -3.45 7.69
CA ILE A 42 -14.22 -2.31 7.77
C ILE A 42 -14.59 -2.05 9.23
N SER A 43 -14.50 -0.79 9.64
CA SER A 43 -14.83 -0.34 10.98
C SER A 43 -15.48 1.04 10.95
N LEU A 44 -16.01 1.52 12.06
CA LEU A 44 -16.46 2.91 12.18
C LEU A 44 -15.29 3.87 11.95
N ILE A 45 -15.57 4.99 11.30
CA ILE A 45 -14.59 6.05 11.08
C ILE A 45 -14.25 6.69 12.43
N ASP A 46 -12.97 6.65 12.78
CA ASP A 46 -12.42 7.19 14.04
C ASP A 46 -11.29 8.22 13.80
N ARG A 47 -10.81 8.38 12.56
CA ARG A 47 -9.83 9.42 12.19
C ARG A 47 -10.37 10.84 12.30
N PHE A 48 -11.68 11.02 12.21
CA PHE A 48 -12.37 12.32 12.33
C PHE A 48 -13.81 12.11 12.77
N ASP A 49 -14.49 13.17 13.22
CA ASP A 49 -15.91 13.12 13.56
C ASP A 49 -16.77 12.94 12.29
N ALA A 50 -17.23 11.71 12.08
CA ALA A 50 -18.07 11.35 10.95
C ALA A 50 -19.59 11.47 11.24
N SER A 51 -20.01 12.03 12.39
CA SER A 51 -21.41 12.03 12.84
C SER A 51 -22.39 12.69 11.86
N SER A 52 -21.94 13.71 11.14
CA SER A 52 -22.71 14.48 10.15
C SER A 52 -22.80 13.83 8.77
N PHE A 53 -22.05 12.74 8.52
CA PHE A 53 -22.02 12.06 7.24
C PHE A 53 -23.02 10.90 7.18
N SER A 54 -23.56 10.65 5.99
CA SER A 54 -24.45 9.51 5.74
C SER A 54 -23.73 8.16 5.84
N VAL A 55 -22.44 8.13 5.49
CA VAL A 55 -21.55 6.96 5.61
C VAL A 55 -20.55 7.20 6.73
N ARG A 56 -20.50 6.26 7.67
CA ARG A 56 -19.72 6.39 8.93
C ARG A 56 -18.77 5.22 9.18
N PHE A 57 -18.57 4.38 8.16
CA PHE A 57 -17.67 3.24 8.23
C PHE A 57 -16.69 3.29 7.06
N ALA A 58 -15.48 2.81 7.28
CA ALA A 58 -14.43 2.73 6.28
C ALA A 58 -13.40 1.66 6.64
N GLY A 59 -12.64 1.23 5.62
CA GLY A 59 -11.40 0.49 5.81
C GLY A 59 -10.27 1.46 6.14
N GLN A 60 -10.04 1.71 7.42
CA GLN A 60 -9.01 2.65 7.86
C GLN A 60 -7.68 1.93 8.04
N ILE A 61 -6.62 2.43 7.39
CA ILE A 61 -5.25 1.97 7.62
C ILE A 61 -4.81 2.49 8.99
N ARG A 62 -4.52 1.59 9.91
CA ARG A 62 -4.07 1.90 11.28
C ARG A 62 -2.57 1.69 11.42
N ASP A 63 -1.97 2.42 12.36
CA ASP A 63 -0.56 2.28 12.76
C ASP A 63 0.44 2.35 11.59
N PHE A 64 0.10 3.10 10.54
CA PHE A 64 0.97 3.27 9.39
C PHE A 64 2.24 4.05 9.78
N SER A 65 3.39 3.53 9.37
CA SER A 65 4.67 4.21 9.47
C SER A 65 5.42 4.17 8.15
N SER A 66 5.89 5.34 7.72
CA SER A 66 6.81 5.56 6.61
C SER A 66 8.28 5.56 7.05
N LYS A 67 8.56 5.32 8.35
CA LYS A 67 9.89 5.37 8.93
C LYS A 67 10.81 4.38 8.22
N GLY A 68 11.98 4.87 7.79
CA GLY A 68 12.96 4.08 7.05
C GLY A 68 12.71 4.03 5.54
N TYR A 69 11.52 4.42 5.07
CA TYR A 69 11.17 4.46 3.65
C TYR A 69 11.14 5.89 3.08
N VAL A 70 10.73 6.86 3.91
CA VAL A 70 10.63 8.28 3.53
C VAL A 70 11.43 9.12 4.53
N ASP A 71 12.21 10.09 4.05
CA ASP A 71 12.91 11.03 4.92
C ASP A 71 11.93 11.97 5.63
N GLY A 72 12.28 12.43 6.84
CA GLY A 72 11.36 13.21 7.67
C GLY A 72 10.92 14.56 7.07
N LYS A 73 11.67 15.12 6.12
CA LYS A 73 11.27 16.37 5.44
C LYS A 73 10.16 16.08 4.43
N ASN A 74 10.27 15.01 3.66
CA ASN A 74 9.23 14.60 2.71
C ASN A 74 8.03 13.97 3.42
N ASP A 75 8.23 13.23 4.50
CA ASP A 75 7.15 12.59 5.25
C ASP A 75 6.07 13.59 5.72
N ARG A 76 6.50 14.78 6.15
CA ARG A 76 5.58 15.87 6.57
C ARG A 76 4.88 16.59 5.41
N ARG A 77 5.39 16.45 4.19
CA ARG A 77 4.90 17.19 3.00
C ARG A 77 4.02 16.32 2.11
N LEU A 78 4.15 15.00 2.21
CA LEU A 78 3.43 14.06 1.39
C LEU A 78 2.08 13.69 2.02
N ASP A 79 1.06 13.65 1.18
CA ASP A 79 -0.24 13.08 1.57
C ASP A 79 -0.10 11.59 1.94
N ASP A 80 -1.04 11.09 2.76
CA ASP A 80 -1.12 9.68 3.15
C ASP A 80 -1.03 8.75 1.91
N CYS A 81 -1.75 9.06 0.82
CA CYS A 81 -1.75 8.21 -0.37
C CYS A 81 -0.35 8.05 -0.98
N TRP A 82 0.42 9.13 -1.06
CA TRP A 82 1.78 9.11 -1.58
C TRP A 82 2.72 8.33 -0.67
N ARG A 83 2.57 8.49 0.65
CA ARG A 83 3.35 7.73 1.62
C ARG A 83 3.04 6.23 1.53
N TYR A 84 1.77 5.84 1.33
CA TYR A 84 1.39 4.45 1.14
C TYR A 84 2.02 3.87 -0.14
N CYS A 85 1.94 4.59 -1.26
CA CYS A 85 2.55 4.18 -2.52
C CYS A 85 4.06 3.99 -2.42
N LEU A 86 4.77 4.91 -1.75
CA LEU A 86 6.22 4.82 -1.59
C LEU A 86 6.63 3.60 -0.75
N VAL A 87 5.94 3.37 0.38
CA VAL A 87 6.20 2.21 1.24
C VAL A 87 5.88 0.90 0.51
N ALA A 88 4.72 0.80 -0.14
CA ALA A 88 4.32 -0.38 -0.90
C ALA A 88 5.30 -0.68 -2.04
N GLY A 89 5.69 0.34 -2.82
CA GLY A 89 6.64 0.18 -3.91
C GLY A 89 8.04 -0.24 -3.44
N LYS A 90 8.52 0.33 -2.33
CA LYS A 90 9.80 -0.08 -1.74
C LYS A 90 9.76 -1.53 -1.25
N ARG A 91 8.70 -1.92 -0.55
CA ARG A 91 8.49 -3.31 -0.12
C ARG A 91 8.46 -4.29 -1.29
N ALA A 92 7.86 -3.91 -2.42
CA ALA A 92 7.84 -4.75 -3.61
C ALA A 92 9.23 -4.99 -4.20
N LEU A 93 10.11 -3.99 -4.15
CA LEU A 93 11.49 -4.13 -4.60
C LEU A 93 12.32 -4.98 -3.62
N GLU A 94 12.10 -4.81 -2.32
CA GLU A 94 12.71 -5.61 -1.25
C GLU A 94 12.33 -7.08 -1.39
N ASP A 95 11.03 -7.37 -1.56
CA ASP A 95 10.49 -8.73 -1.79
C ASP A 95 11.07 -9.36 -3.07
N ALA A 96 11.24 -8.55 -4.13
CA ALA A 96 11.88 -8.99 -5.36
C ALA A 96 13.40 -9.15 -5.27
N SER A 97 14.04 -8.80 -4.14
CA SER A 97 15.49 -8.75 -3.98
C SER A 97 16.19 -7.89 -5.05
N LEU A 98 15.56 -6.78 -5.46
CA LEU A 98 16.03 -5.88 -6.52
C LEU A 98 16.68 -4.59 -6.00
N CYS A 99 16.85 -4.45 -4.69
CA CYS A 99 17.44 -3.29 -4.05
C CYS A 99 18.17 -3.63 -2.74
#